data_AF-A0A925KHS8-F1
#
_entry.id   AF-A0A925KHS8-F1
#
_cell.length_a   1.000
_cell.length_b   1.000
_cell.length_c   1.000
_cell.angle_alpha   90.00
_cell.angle_beta   90.00
_cell.angle_gamma   90.00
#
_symmetry.space_group_name_H-M   'P 1'
#
loop_
_entity.id
_entity.type
_entity.pdbx_description
1 polymer ?
#
loop_
_entity_poly.entity_id
_entity_poly.type
_entity_poly.pdbx_seq_one_letter_code
_entity_poly.pdbx_strand_id
1 'polypeptide(L)'
;MTHHSSFLTRGSASVCGLALLLTACATSTPAPTARVDIQAKEEIVAVSVSNHVLRFNAGQPQNVRERRLLQGLRDGERLLGIDFRVAKGELFALGSSGQLYKIDVAQALAVAVGVPVALPADGKEYGVDFNPTVDRIRVVNDAGFNLRLHPDTGALVDANPNEPGVQLDGRLAYDAVDSHAGKTPAVVAAGYTYNKTNDKITTNYALDGAAGVLVHQGTKEGVTPAVSPNTGRLYTVGSLGIGRFDHATLDISDLSNTAYTGVHNAGAAVTRWYRLDLATGKASFVGNVGGGEALVGAAIEP
;
A
#
# COMPACT_ATOMS: atom_id res chain seq x y z
N MET A 1 27.11 -96.13 13.87
CA MET A 1 25.98 -95.73 13.01
C MET A 1 26.06 -94.24 12.79
N THR A 2 26.25 -93.84 11.53
CA THR A 2 26.44 -92.48 11.03
C THR A 2 25.11 -91.81 10.71
N HIS A 3 24.91 -90.57 11.16
CA HIS A 3 24.01 -89.54 10.56
C HIS A 3 24.49 -88.17 11.07
N HIS A 4 25.01 -87.26 10.24
CA HIS A 4 24.38 -86.32 9.30
C HIS A 4 23.86 -85.00 9.93
N SER A 5 24.13 -83.92 9.17
CA SER A 5 23.54 -82.56 9.21
C SER A 5 24.18 -81.57 10.18
N SER A 6 24.75 -80.40 9.86
CA SER A 6 24.74 -79.40 8.76
C SER A 6 24.15 -78.05 9.20
N PHE A 7 24.88 -77.00 8.82
CA PHE A 7 24.46 -75.64 8.47
C PHE A 7 24.40 -74.45 9.47
N LEU A 8 25.05 -73.38 8.97
CA LEU A 8 24.70 -71.95 8.92
C LEU A 8 25.21 -70.99 10.02
N THR A 9 26.39 -70.44 9.72
CA THR A 9 26.91 -69.15 10.20
C THR A 9 26.10 -67.97 9.66
N ARG A 10 25.62 -67.08 10.54
CA ARG A 10 25.03 -65.78 10.19
C ARG A 10 26.13 -64.72 9.98
N GLY A 11 26.21 -64.18 8.76
CA GLY A 11 27.00 -62.99 8.45
C GLY A 11 26.25 -61.70 8.79
N SER A 12 26.92 -60.77 9.47
CA SER A 12 26.41 -59.42 9.76
C SER A 12 26.88 -58.47 8.65
N ALA A 13 25.95 -57.84 7.93
CA ALA A 13 26.26 -56.81 6.93
C ALA A 13 26.08 -55.42 7.57
N SER A 14 27.17 -54.65 7.66
CA SER A 14 27.13 -53.22 8.00
C SER A 14 26.89 -52.40 6.73
N VAL A 15 25.82 -51.62 6.69
CA VAL A 15 25.53 -50.65 5.62
C VAL A 15 26.02 -49.28 6.08
N CYS A 16 27.04 -48.75 5.39
CA CYS A 16 27.58 -47.41 5.60
C CYS A 16 26.81 -46.43 4.69
N GLY A 17 25.99 -45.57 5.28
CA GLY A 17 25.18 -44.57 4.57
C GLY A 17 26.01 -43.35 4.16
N LEU A 18 26.10 -43.10 2.86
CA LEU A 18 26.76 -41.92 2.28
C LEU A 18 25.78 -40.73 2.27
N ALA A 19 26.04 -39.71 3.09
CA ALA A 19 25.25 -38.48 3.10
C ALA A 19 25.68 -37.56 1.94
N LEU A 20 24.82 -37.40 0.93
CA LEU A 20 24.97 -36.39 -0.11
C LEU A 20 24.57 -35.01 0.45
N LEU A 21 25.56 -34.13 0.62
CA LEU A 21 25.34 -32.70 0.85
C LEU A 21 24.93 -32.05 -0.47
N LEU A 22 23.63 -31.77 -0.65
CA LEU A 22 23.14 -30.88 -1.70
C LEU A 22 23.43 -29.43 -1.30
N THR A 23 24.49 -28.85 -1.85
CA THR A 23 24.70 -27.40 -1.85
C THR A 23 23.64 -26.74 -2.75
N ALA A 24 22.62 -26.15 -2.14
CA ALA A 24 21.67 -25.30 -2.84
C ALA A 24 22.38 -24.00 -3.23
N CYS A 25 22.77 -23.86 -4.50
CA CYS A 25 23.14 -22.57 -5.07
C CYS A 25 21.90 -21.67 -5.06
N ALA A 26 21.85 -20.70 -4.15
CA ALA A 26 20.85 -19.65 -4.17
C ALA A 26 21.03 -18.81 -5.43
N THR A 27 20.21 -19.05 -6.45
CA THR A 27 20.11 -18.18 -7.62
C THR A 27 19.42 -16.89 -7.19
N SER A 28 20.20 -15.88 -6.80
CA SER A 28 19.67 -14.54 -6.59
C SER A 28 19.07 -14.04 -7.92
N THR A 29 17.76 -13.85 -7.96
CA THR A 29 17.10 -13.17 -9.07
C THR A 29 17.76 -11.79 -9.24
N PRO A 30 18.21 -11.43 -10.46
CA PRO A 30 18.79 -10.12 -10.69
C PRO A 30 17.79 -9.03 -10.29
N ALA A 31 18.27 -7.98 -9.63
CA ALA A 31 17.41 -6.82 -9.36
C ALA A 31 16.89 -6.27 -10.71
N PRO A 32 15.60 -5.91 -10.79
CA PRO A 32 15.06 -5.30 -12.00
C PRO A 32 15.85 -4.03 -12.35
N THR A 33 16.24 -3.89 -13.60
CA THR A 33 16.97 -2.72 -14.08
C THR A 33 16.03 -1.51 -14.12
N ALA A 34 16.49 -0.37 -13.58
CA ALA A 34 15.73 0.87 -13.62
C ALA A 34 15.37 1.24 -15.07
N ARG A 35 14.12 1.65 -15.27
CA ARG A 35 13.63 2.17 -16.54
C ARG A 35 13.30 3.64 -16.31
N VAL A 36 14.17 4.52 -16.79
CA VAL A 36 13.85 5.94 -16.83
C VAL A 36 12.65 6.11 -17.77
N ASP A 37 11.51 6.50 -17.20
CA ASP A 37 10.33 6.84 -17.98
C ASP A 37 10.35 8.34 -18.28
N ILE A 38 11.05 8.71 -19.35
CA ILE A 38 11.17 10.12 -19.78
C ILE A 38 9.84 10.74 -20.20
N GLN A 39 8.76 9.96 -20.31
CA GLN A 39 7.44 10.45 -20.69
C GLN A 39 6.54 10.76 -19.49
N ALA A 40 6.90 10.31 -18.29
CA ALA A 40 6.15 10.62 -17.07
C ALA A 40 6.18 12.13 -16.78
N LYS A 41 4.99 12.72 -16.65
CA LYS A 41 4.83 14.17 -16.40
C LYS A 41 4.43 14.46 -14.97
N GLU A 42 4.02 13.43 -14.24
CA GLU A 42 3.59 13.47 -12.86
C GLU A 42 4.77 13.86 -11.96
N GLU A 43 4.59 14.93 -11.19
CA GLU A 43 5.50 15.32 -10.11
C GLU A 43 4.97 14.72 -8.81
N ILE A 44 5.87 14.13 -8.02
CA ILE A 44 5.55 13.45 -6.78
C ILE A 44 6.01 14.31 -5.62
N VAL A 45 5.12 14.55 -4.67
CA VAL A 45 5.43 14.99 -3.31
C VAL A 45 5.42 13.77 -2.40
N ALA A 46 6.52 13.50 -1.72
CA ALA A 46 6.64 12.37 -0.80
C ALA A 46 7.11 12.81 0.58
N VAL A 47 6.86 11.97 1.59
CA VAL A 47 7.43 12.16 2.94
C VAL A 47 8.24 10.93 3.33
N SER A 48 9.48 11.13 3.77
CA SER A 48 10.34 10.05 4.26
C SER A 48 10.04 9.66 5.72
N VAL A 49 10.55 8.52 6.16
CA VAL A 49 10.45 8.06 7.56
C VAL A 49 11.12 9.01 8.58
N SER A 50 12.00 9.90 8.13
CA SER A 50 12.61 10.95 8.96
C SER A 50 11.91 12.31 8.80
N ASN A 51 10.65 12.31 8.35
CA ASN A 51 9.80 13.48 8.16
C ASN A 51 10.39 14.51 7.18
N HIS A 52 11.08 14.08 6.12
CA HIS A 52 11.47 15.00 5.05
C HIS A 52 10.44 14.99 3.92
N VAL A 53 9.95 16.17 3.53
CA VAL A 53 9.24 16.36 2.26
C VAL A 53 10.23 16.28 1.12
N LEU A 54 9.97 15.38 0.17
CA LEU A 54 10.75 15.17 -1.04
C LEU A 54 9.91 15.56 -2.27
N ARG A 55 10.56 16.10 -3.31
CA ARG A 55 9.94 16.24 -4.63
C ARG A 55 10.78 15.58 -5.71
N PHE A 56 10.12 14.82 -6.59
CA PHE A 56 10.77 14.17 -7.73
C PHE A 56 9.76 13.90 -8.86
N ASN A 57 10.25 13.76 -10.09
CA ASN A 57 9.42 13.33 -11.21
C ASN A 57 9.18 11.81 -11.14
N ALA A 58 7.94 11.37 -11.38
CA ALA A 58 7.54 9.97 -11.23
C ALA A 58 8.32 8.98 -12.13
N GLY A 59 8.85 9.44 -13.26
CA GLY A 59 9.69 8.65 -14.16
C GLY A 59 11.18 8.66 -13.84
N GLN A 60 11.60 9.50 -12.90
CA GLN A 60 12.98 9.68 -12.45
C GLN A 60 13.07 9.72 -10.91
N PRO A 61 12.59 8.69 -10.19
CA PRO A 61 12.51 8.69 -8.73
C PRO A 61 13.87 8.84 -8.04
N GLN A 62 14.97 8.50 -8.72
CA GLN A 62 16.33 8.69 -8.24
C GLN A 62 16.78 10.16 -8.18
N ASN A 63 16.12 11.05 -8.94
CA ASN A 63 16.47 12.47 -9.06
C ASN A 63 15.59 13.32 -8.14
N VAL A 64 15.84 13.26 -6.83
CA VAL A 64 15.18 14.12 -5.85
C VAL A 64 15.61 15.57 -6.07
N ARG A 65 14.65 16.44 -6.37
CA ARG A 65 14.85 17.86 -6.69
C ARG A 65 14.79 18.75 -5.45
N GLU A 66 14.03 18.33 -4.46
CA GLU A 66 13.87 19.04 -3.20
C GLU A 66 13.84 18.06 -2.03
N ARG A 67 14.45 18.46 -0.91
CA ARG A 67 14.39 17.75 0.36
C ARG A 67 14.35 18.76 1.49
N ARG A 68 13.26 18.77 2.26
CA ARG A 68 13.04 19.73 3.35
C ARG A 68 12.45 19.02 4.56
N LEU A 69 12.97 19.33 5.75
CA LEU A 69 12.41 18.78 6.99
C LEU A 69 11.01 19.35 7.20
N LEU A 70 10.03 18.47 7.41
CA LEU A 70 8.66 18.82 7.75
C LEU A 70 8.60 19.31 9.20
N GLN A 71 8.11 20.52 9.38
CA GLN A 71 7.93 21.15 10.69
C GLN A 71 6.44 21.19 11.06
N GLY A 72 6.12 21.51 12.31
CA GLY A 72 4.74 21.69 12.78
C GLY A 72 3.99 20.40 13.16
N LEU A 73 4.65 19.24 13.07
CA LEU A 73 4.15 18.01 13.65
C LEU A 73 4.20 18.05 15.18
N ARG A 74 3.30 17.30 15.83
CA ARG A 74 3.37 17.08 17.28
C ARG A 74 4.64 16.31 17.66
N ASP A 75 5.09 16.48 18.89
CA ASP A 75 6.25 15.75 19.41
C ASP A 75 6.01 14.23 19.35
N GLY A 76 6.99 13.51 18.78
CA GLY A 76 6.91 12.05 18.59
C GLY A 76 5.94 11.59 17.50
N GLU A 77 5.36 12.50 16.73
CA GLU A 77 4.44 12.15 15.65
C GLU A 77 5.16 11.44 14.50
N ARG A 78 4.63 10.28 14.12
CA ARG A 78 4.95 9.60 12.86
C ARG A 78 3.78 9.77 11.89
N LEU A 79 4.05 10.10 10.64
CA LEU A 79 2.99 10.08 9.63
C LEU A 79 2.60 8.64 9.26
N LEU A 80 1.35 8.45 8.87
CA LEU A 80 0.77 7.19 8.42
C LEU A 80 0.56 7.17 6.90
N GLY A 81 0.32 8.33 6.29
CA GLY A 81 0.11 8.50 4.87
C GLY A 81 -0.16 9.96 4.52
N ILE A 82 -0.06 10.30 3.24
CA ILE A 82 -0.36 11.63 2.69
C ILE A 82 -1.19 11.46 1.42
N ASP A 83 -2.02 12.45 1.11
CA ASP A 83 -2.65 12.57 -0.20
C ASP A 83 -3.19 13.99 -0.47
N PHE A 84 -3.34 14.35 -1.74
CA PHE A 84 -3.91 15.63 -2.16
C PHE A 84 -5.44 15.61 -2.20
N ARG A 85 -6.06 16.61 -1.59
CA ARG A 85 -7.42 17.02 -1.92
C ARG A 85 -7.39 17.78 -3.24
N VAL A 86 -7.42 17.06 -4.37
CA VAL A 86 -7.26 17.63 -5.73
C VAL A 86 -8.18 18.82 -5.99
N ALA A 87 -9.43 18.78 -5.52
CA ALA A 87 -10.39 19.89 -5.68
C ALA A 87 -9.93 21.24 -5.11
N LYS A 88 -8.93 21.25 -4.22
CA LYS A 88 -8.36 22.46 -3.61
C LYS A 88 -6.84 22.59 -3.74
N GLY A 89 -6.15 21.58 -4.32
CA GLY A 89 -4.70 21.54 -4.37
C GLY A 89 -4.02 21.50 -2.99
N GLU A 90 -4.69 20.94 -1.98
CA GLU A 90 -4.21 20.91 -0.60
C GLU A 90 -3.66 19.52 -0.25
N LEU A 91 -2.40 19.43 0.17
CA LEU A 91 -1.82 18.17 0.66
C LEU A 91 -2.23 17.93 2.12
N PHE A 92 -2.72 16.74 2.42
CA PHE A 92 -3.01 16.31 3.79
C PHE A 92 -2.09 15.18 4.23
N ALA A 93 -1.93 15.04 5.53
CA ALA A 93 -1.26 13.93 6.17
C ALA A 93 -2.02 13.45 7.40
N LEU A 94 -2.04 12.13 7.62
CA LEU A 94 -2.55 11.55 8.86
C LEU A 94 -1.39 11.17 9.77
N GLY A 95 -1.41 11.64 11.02
CA GLY A 95 -0.45 11.26 12.05
C GLY A 95 -0.86 9.99 12.79
N SER A 96 0.12 9.30 13.38
CA SER A 96 -0.01 8.15 14.26
C SER A 96 -0.88 8.40 15.50
N SER A 97 -0.95 9.66 15.94
CA SER A 97 -1.83 10.10 17.02
C SER A 97 -3.31 10.20 16.59
N GLY A 98 -3.60 10.04 15.30
CA GLY A 98 -4.89 10.33 14.69
C GLY A 98 -5.12 11.81 14.38
N GLN A 99 -4.10 12.66 14.55
CA GLN A 99 -4.15 14.06 14.12
C GLN A 99 -4.10 14.12 12.59
N LEU A 100 -5.11 14.77 11.98
CA LEU A 100 -5.05 15.17 10.59
C LEU A 100 -4.26 16.48 10.47
N TYR A 101 -3.42 16.60 9.45
CA TYR A 101 -2.66 17.81 9.13
C TYR A 101 -2.91 18.23 7.69
N LYS A 102 -2.88 19.53 7.43
CA LYS A 102 -2.63 20.09 6.11
C LYS A 102 -1.16 20.47 6.00
N ILE A 103 -0.50 20.11 4.91
CA ILE A 103 0.91 20.41 4.65
C ILE A 103 1.01 21.53 3.62
N ASP A 104 1.66 22.62 4.00
CA ASP A 104 2.22 23.57 3.04
C ASP A 104 3.50 22.96 2.45
N VAL A 105 3.41 22.48 1.21
CA VAL A 105 4.53 21.86 0.49
C VAL A 105 5.67 22.86 0.24
N ALA A 106 5.33 24.12 -0.04
CA ALA A 106 6.30 25.16 -0.34
C ALA A 106 7.10 25.59 0.90
N GLN A 107 6.53 25.47 2.10
CA GLN A 107 7.19 25.80 3.37
C GLN A 107 7.65 24.56 4.15
N ALA A 108 7.25 23.35 3.74
CA ALA A 108 7.39 22.12 4.51
C ALA A 108 6.85 22.29 5.96
N LEU A 109 5.62 22.81 6.06
CA LEU A 109 4.97 23.09 7.35
C LEU A 109 3.62 22.37 7.44
N ALA A 110 3.47 21.52 8.46
CA ALA A 110 2.23 20.87 8.81
C ALA A 110 1.41 21.73 9.79
N VAL A 111 0.12 21.88 9.52
CA VAL A 111 -0.85 22.58 10.37
C VAL A 111 -1.96 21.61 10.74
N ALA A 112 -2.22 21.45 12.04
CA ALA A 112 -3.25 20.56 12.55
C ALA A 112 -4.65 20.97 12.06
N VAL A 113 -5.45 19.97 11.71
CA VAL A 113 -6.86 20.10 11.33
C VAL A 113 -7.71 19.40 12.38
N GLY A 114 -8.57 20.18 13.06
CA GLY A 114 -9.41 19.67 14.13
C GLY A 114 -8.62 19.08 15.29
N VAL A 115 -9.18 18.06 15.94
CA VAL A 115 -8.57 17.34 17.06
C VAL A 115 -8.22 15.91 16.65
N PRO A 116 -7.23 15.26 17.29
CA PRO A 116 -6.91 13.86 17.00
C PRO A 116 -8.10 12.94 17.23
N VAL A 117 -8.26 11.94 16.36
CA VAL A 117 -9.27 10.88 16.51
C VAL A 117 -8.63 9.57 16.93
N ALA A 118 -9.36 8.72 17.63
CA ALA A 118 -8.88 7.38 17.96
C ALA A 118 -8.87 6.51 16.68
N LEU A 119 -7.67 6.17 16.20
CA LEU A 119 -7.51 5.20 15.13
C LEU A 119 -7.54 3.77 15.70
N PRO A 120 -7.99 2.77 14.92
CA PRO A 120 -7.86 1.38 15.31
C PRO A 120 -6.41 1.02 15.63
N ALA A 121 -6.16 0.41 16.79
CA ALA A 121 -4.82 0.11 17.25
C ALA A 121 -4.25 -1.20 16.66
N ASP A 122 -5.11 -2.09 16.15
CA ASP A 122 -4.63 -3.29 15.47
C ASP A 122 -4.21 -2.92 14.04
N GLY A 123 -3.04 -3.40 13.64
CA GLY A 123 -2.41 -3.08 12.36
C GLY A 123 -1.15 -2.24 12.54
N LYS A 124 -0.30 -2.24 11.53
CA LYS A 124 0.99 -1.54 11.49
C LYS A 124 1.04 -0.53 10.35
N GLU A 125 0.33 -0.83 9.26
CA GLU A 125 0.44 -0.14 7.98
C GLU A 125 -0.90 0.41 7.54
N TYR A 126 -0.87 1.60 6.93
CA TYR A 126 -2.08 2.38 6.63
C TYR A 126 -2.05 2.90 5.20
N GLY A 127 -3.19 2.82 4.53
CA GLY A 127 -3.45 3.57 3.30
C GLY A 127 -4.32 4.79 3.60
N VAL A 128 -3.97 5.95 3.03
CA VAL A 128 -4.69 7.22 3.19
C VAL A 128 -4.86 7.84 1.81
N ASP A 129 -6.10 8.17 1.42
CA ASP A 129 -6.38 8.69 0.07
C ASP A 129 -7.70 9.47 0.02
N PHE A 130 -7.78 10.53 -0.79
CA PHE A 130 -8.97 11.34 -0.99
C PHE A 130 -9.90 10.72 -2.02
N ASN A 131 -11.17 10.54 -1.62
CA ASN A 131 -12.22 10.31 -2.58
C ASN A 131 -12.56 11.63 -3.30
N PRO A 132 -12.35 11.73 -4.63
CA PRO A 132 -12.60 12.98 -5.33
C PRO A 132 -14.08 13.31 -5.54
N THR A 133 -14.98 12.34 -5.34
CA THR A 133 -16.42 12.54 -5.59
C THR A 133 -17.19 12.95 -4.33
N VAL A 134 -16.90 12.30 -3.19
CA VAL A 134 -17.58 12.59 -1.92
C VAL A 134 -16.76 13.46 -0.96
N ASP A 135 -15.54 13.82 -1.36
CA ASP A 135 -14.66 14.72 -0.61
C ASP A 135 -14.43 14.24 0.82
N ARG A 136 -14.01 12.98 0.94
CA ARG A 136 -13.65 12.33 2.22
C ARG A 136 -12.33 11.62 2.08
N ILE A 137 -11.56 11.62 3.17
CA ILE A 137 -10.32 10.87 3.26
C ILE A 137 -10.68 9.45 3.64
N ARG A 138 -10.32 8.47 2.82
CA ARG A 138 -10.37 7.06 3.18
C ARG A 138 -9.12 6.72 3.99
N VAL A 139 -9.28 5.96 5.06
CA VAL A 139 -8.18 5.33 5.78
C VAL A 139 -8.45 3.84 5.89
N VAL A 140 -7.47 3.02 5.49
CA VAL A 140 -7.49 1.56 5.60
C VAL A 140 -6.24 1.08 6.31
N ASN A 141 -6.26 -0.12 6.87
CA ASN A 141 -5.05 -0.72 7.43
C ASN A 141 -4.93 -2.24 7.21
N ASP A 142 -3.75 -2.76 7.51
CA ASP A 142 -3.36 -4.16 7.30
C ASP A 142 -4.05 -5.15 8.28
N ALA A 143 -4.75 -4.65 9.29
CA ALA A 143 -5.65 -5.45 10.12
C ALA A 143 -7.09 -5.48 9.57
N GLY A 144 -7.35 -4.88 8.42
CA GLY A 144 -8.64 -4.89 7.74
C GLY A 144 -9.63 -3.86 8.25
N PHE A 145 -9.17 -2.78 8.90
CA PHE A 145 -10.01 -1.63 9.18
C PHE A 145 -10.21 -0.76 7.93
N ASN A 146 -11.36 -0.11 7.89
CA ASN A 146 -11.81 0.77 6.82
C ASN A 146 -12.62 1.89 7.48
N LEU A 147 -12.28 3.14 7.21
CA LEU A 147 -12.94 4.29 7.79
C LEU A 147 -12.77 5.52 6.90
N ARG A 148 -13.48 6.59 7.25
CA ARG A 148 -13.40 7.87 6.56
C ARG A 148 -13.22 9.01 7.54
N LEU A 149 -12.44 10.02 7.16
CA LEU A 149 -12.30 11.29 7.88
C LEU A 149 -12.88 12.44 7.07
N HIS A 150 -13.42 13.44 7.78
CA HIS A 150 -13.86 14.70 7.19
C HIS A 150 -12.66 15.65 7.05
N PRO A 151 -12.33 16.13 5.83
CA PRO A 151 -11.09 16.88 5.61
C PRO A 151 -11.05 18.24 6.31
N ASP A 152 -12.19 18.90 6.50
CA ASP A 152 -12.22 20.22 7.14
C ASP A 152 -12.26 20.17 8.67
N THR A 153 -12.61 19.03 9.28
CA THR A 153 -12.78 18.91 10.75
C THR A 153 -11.88 17.86 11.39
N GLY A 154 -11.25 16.98 10.62
CA GLY A 154 -10.48 15.84 11.11
C GLY A 154 -11.32 14.73 11.75
N ALA A 155 -12.64 14.91 11.88
CA ALA A 155 -13.51 13.96 12.56
C ALA A 155 -13.75 12.69 11.73
N LEU A 156 -13.94 11.57 12.42
CA LEU A 156 -14.45 10.33 11.83
C LEU A 156 -15.83 10.56 11.20
N VAL A 157 -16.03 9.99 10.03
CA VAL A 157 -17.35 9.95 9.37
C VAL A 157 -18.08 8.72 9.87
N ASP A 158 -19.28 8.95 10.40
CA ASP A 158 -20.13 7.89 10.87
C ASP A 158 -20.71 7.05 9.72
N ALA A 159 -20.52 5.73 9.80
CA ALA A 159 -21.03 4.79 8.81
C ALA A 159 -22.54 4.52 8.96
N ASN A 160 -23.11 4.69 10.17
CA ASN A 160 -24.54 4.46 10.40
C ASN A 160 -25.15 5.45 11.41
N PRO A 161 -25.65 6.62 10.96
CA PRO A 161 -26.21 7.64 11.85
C PRO A 161 -27.46 7.21 12.64
N ASN A 162 -28.00 6.01 12.40
CA ASN A 162 -29.11 5.46 13.17
C ASN A 162 -28.64 4.67 14.41
N GLU A 163 -27.35 4.41 14.56
CA GLU A 163 -26.76 3.73 15.72
C GLU A 163 -26.06 4.74 16.65
N PRO A 164 -26.12 4.56 17.97
CA PRO A 164 -25.41 5.46 18.89
C PRO A 164 -23.89 5.46 18.70
N GLY A 165 -23.30 6.66 18.67
CA GLY A 165 -21.86 6.87 18.57
C GLY A 165 -21.38 7.03 17.13
N VAL A 166 -20.07 6.89 16.91
CA VAL A 166 -19.48 6.87 15.56
C VAL A 166 -19.11 5.44 15.22
N GLN A 167 -19.59 4.93 14.10
CA GLN A 167 -19.22 3.61 13.60
C GLN A 167 -18.27 3.72 12.41
N LEU A 168 -17.30 2.81 12.36
CA LEU A 168 -16.40 2.67 11.21
C LEU A 168 -17.13 1.99 10.05
N ASP A 169 -16.57 2.11 8.85
CA ASP A 169 -17.06 1.39 7.68
C ASP A 169 -16.84 -0.13 7.83
N GLY A 170 -17.47 -0.92 6.96
CA GLY A 170 -17.37 -2.38 6.99
C GLY A 170 -15.92 -2.85 6.88
N ARG A 171 -15.55 -3.87 7.67
CA ARG A 171 -14.20 -4.45 7.64
C ARG A 171 -13.83 -4.94 6.25
N LEU A 172 -12.55 -4.77 5.92
CA LEU A 172 -12.00 -5.26 4.67
C LEU A 172 -12.08 -6.79 4.63
N ALA A 173 -12.66 -7.30 3.57
CA ALA A 173 -12.74 -8.73 3.30
C ALA A 173 -12.87 -8.97 1.80
N TYR A 174 -12.17 -9.98 1.29
CA TYR A 174 -12.42 -10.46 -0.07
C TYR A 174 -13.87 -10.90 -0.21
N ASP A 175 -14.49 -10.49 -1.31
CA ASP A 175 -15.85 -10.90 -1.63
C ASP A 175 -15.93 -12.43 -1.78
N ALA A 176 -17.11 -13.01 -1.56
CA ALA A 176 -17.32 -14.45 -1.66
C ALA A 176 -17.07 -14.99 -3.08
N VAL A 177 -17.25 -14.15 -4.12
CA VAL A 177 -16.94 -14.51 -5.51
C VAL A 177 -15.49 -14.21 -5.90
N ASP A 178 -14.70 -13.60 -5.01
CA ASP A 178 -13.33 -13.22 -5.32
C ASP A 178 -12.37 -14.42 -5.31
N SER A 179 -11.32 -14.34 -6.13
CA SER A 179 -10.25 -15.35 -6.17
C SER A 179 -9.50 -15.57 -4.83
N HIS A 180 -9.57 -14.59 -3.92
CA HIS A 180 -8.99 -14.65 -2.57
C HIS A 180 -10.07 -14.79 -1.48
N ALA A 181 -11.30 -15.17 -1.83
CA ALA A 181 -12.39 -15.42 -0.88
C ALA A 181 -11.93 -16.29 0.32
N GLY A 182 -12.31 -15.87 1.53
CA GLY A 182 -11.95 -16.56 2.78
C GLY A 182 -10.54 -16.28 3.30
N LYS A 183 -9.67 -15.60 2.54
CA LYS A 183 -8.37 -15.13 3.05
C LYS A 183 -8.53 -13.84 3.83
N THR A 184 -7.67 -13.63 4.83
CA THR A 184 -7.59 -12.36 5.57
C THR A 184 -6.79 -11.36 4.73
N PRO A 185 -7.37 -10.20 4.34
CA PRO A 185 -6.63 -9.19 3.60
C PRO A 185 -5.65 -8.44 4.51
N ALA A 186 -4.54 -7.97 3.92
CA ALA A 186 -3.59 -7.06 4.56
C ALA A 186 -3.35 -5.85 3.66
N VAL A 187 -4.33 -4.95 3.61
CA VAL A 187 -4.29 -3.76 2.77
C VAL A 187 -3.41 -2.69 3.38
N VAL A 188 -2.43 -2.20 2.63
CA VAL A 188 -1.41 -1.25 3.11
C VAL A 188 -1.40 0.08 2.37
N ALA A 189 -2.15 0.20 1.27
CA ALA A 189 -2.31 1.42 0.50
C ALA A 189 -3.68 1.46 -0.19
N ALA A 190 -4.17 2.67 -0.47
CA ALA A 190 -5.40 2.91 -1.23
C ALA A 190 -5.18 4.06 -2.22
N GLY A 191 -5.98 4.12 -3.29
CA GLY A 191 -5.91 5.14 -4.33
C GLY A 191 -7.22 5.24 -5.12
N TYR A 192 -7.72 6.44 -5.41
CA TYR A 192 -8.93 6.64 -6.23
C TYR A 192 -8.59 7.10 -7.64
N THR A 193 -9.30 6.57 -8.63
CA THR A 193 -9.27 7.11 -9.99
C THR A 193 -10.10 8.38 -10.12
N TYR A 194 -9.86 9.15 -11.16
CA TYR A 194 -10.65 10.32 -11.52
C TYR A 194 -11.39 10.07 -12.84
N ASN A 195 -12.71 10.13 -12.80
CA ASN A 195 -13.51 9.94 -14.00
C ASN A 195 -13.68 11.27 -14.74
N LYS A 196 -13.21 11.32 -15.98
CA LYS A 196 -13.18 12.55 -16.80
C LYS A 196 -14.51 12.89 -17.47
N THR A 197 -15.43 11.93 -17.54
CA THR A 197 -16.74 12.10 -18.18
C THR A 197 -17.87 12.25 -17.17
N ASN A 198 -17.68 11.79 -15.93
CA ASN A 198 -18.65 11.88 -14.86
C ASN A 198 -17.93 11.99 -13.51
N ASP A 199 -17.80 13.21 -13.01
CA ASP A 199 -17.14 13.55 -11.73
C ASP A 199 -17.83 12.95 -10.48
N LYS A 200 -19.00 12.33 -10.63
CA LYS A 200 -19.74 11.68 -9.54
C LYS A 200 -19.33 10.22 -9.31
N ILE A 201 -18.52 9.65 -10.18
CA ILE A 201 -18.06 8.26 -10.06
C ILE A 201 -16.54 8.19 -9.99
N THR A 202 -16.06 7.20 -9.25
CA THR A 202 -14.64 6.88 -9.07
C THR A 202 -14.53 5.39 -8.76
N THR A 203 -13.38 4.80 -9.06
CA THR A 203 -13.02 3.46 -8.62
C THR A 203 -11.97 3.57 -7.54
N ASN A 204 -12.18 2.92 -6.41
CA ASN A 204 -11.15 2.80 -5.39
C ASN A 204 -10.33 1.53 -5.60
N TYR A 205 -9.02 1.73 -5.65
CA TYR A 205 -8.00 0.70 -5.68
C TYR A 205 -7.32 0.61 -4.33
N ALA A 206 -6.77 -0.57 -4.04
CA ALA A 206 -5.95 -0.83 -2.86
C ALA A 206 -4.89 -1.88 -3.15
N LEU A 207 -3.84 -1.90 -2.32
CA LEU A 207 -2.76 -2.87 -2.39
C LEU A 207 -2.80 -3.79 -1.18
N ASP A 208 -2.94 -5.09 -1.41
CA ASP A 208 -2.74 -6.11 -0.37
C ASP A 208 -1.27 -6.55 -0.38
N GLY A 209 -0.53 -6.18 0.67
CA GLY A 209 0.90 -6.45 0.78
C GLY A 209 1.22 -7.92 1.08
N ALA A 210 0.32 -8.62 1.79
CA ALA A 210 0.51 -10.02 2.12
C ALA A 210 0.25 -10.94 0.92
N ALA A 211 -0.70 -10.59 0.06
CA ALA A 211 -1.02 -11.32 -1.17
C ALA A 211 -0.23 -10.83 -2.39
N GLY A 212 0.29 -9.60 -2.38
CA GLY A 212 1.03 -9.02 -3.50
C GLY A 212 0.15 -8.71 -4.71
N VAL A 213 -1.06 -8.20 -4.46
CA VAL A 213 -2.10 -7.97 -5.48
C VAL A 213 -2.66 -6.55 -5.43
N LEU A 214 -3.10 -6.09 -6.60
CA LEU A 214 -3.99 -4.93 -6.73
C LEU A 214 -5.43 -5.41 -6.59
N VAL A 215 -6.23 -4.68 -5.80
CA VAL A 215 -7.66 -4.94 -5.62
C VAL A 215 -8.47 -3.68 -5.90
N HIS A 216 -9.75 -3.83 -6.23
CA HIS A 216 -10.76 -2.81 -6.00
C HIS A 216 -11.35 -2.96 -4.61
N GLN A 217 -11.62 -1.85 -3.92
CA GLN A 217 -12.48 -1.86 -2.74
C GLN A 217 -13.85 -1.30 -3.13
N GLY A 218 -14.87 -2.16 -3.10
CA GLY A 218 -16.11 -1.95 -3.86
C GLY A 218 -15.94 -2.30 -5.33
N THR A 219 -17.01 -2.21 -6.11
CA THR A 219 -16.98 -2.53 -7.54
C THR A 219 -16.38 -1.38 -8.35
N LYS A 220 -15.69 -1.70 -9.45
CA LYS A 220 -15.32 -0.73 -10.49
C LYS A 220 -16.53 0.05 -10.99
N GLU A 221 -16.31 1.31 -11.36
CA GLU A 221 -17.33 2.13 -12.01
C GLU A 221 -17.97 1.42 -13.21
N GLY A 222 -19.30 1.58 -13.36
CA GLY A 222 -20.09 0.95 -14.42
C GLY A 222 -20.56 -0.49 -14.14
N VAL A 223 -20.09 -1.15 -13.08
CA VAL A 223 -20.57 -2.48 -12.68
C VAL A 223 -21.92 -2.38 -11.95
N THR A 224 -22.83 -3.32 -12.24
CA THR A 224 -24.16 -3.42 -11.60
C THR A 224 -24.40 -4.85 -11.07
N PRO A 225 -24.85 -5.03 -9.81
CA PRO A 225 -25.08 -4.00 -8.80
C PRO A 225 -23.76 -3.37 -8.33
N ALA A 226 -23.80 -2.06 -8.03
CA ALA A 226 -22.65 -1.37 -7.48
C ALA A 226 -22.45 -1.74 -6.00
N VAL A 227 -21.22 -2.02 -5.61
CA VAL A 227 -20.84 -2.25 -4.21
C VAL A 227 -20.00 -1.07 -3.75
N SER A 228 -20.49 -0.37 -2.73
CA SER A 228 -19.79 0.79 -2.17
C SER A 228 -18.49 0.34 -1.48
N PRO A 229 -17.40 1.12 -1.57
CA PRO A 229 -16.20 0.84 -0.79
C PRO A 229 -16.43 0.86 0.73
N ASN A 230 -17.47 1.54 1.22
CA ASN A 230 -17.83 1.56 2.64
C ASN A 230 -18.25 0.17 3.15
N THR A 231 -18.55 -0.79 2.27
CA THR A 231 -18.84 -2.18 2.68
C THR A 231 -17.58 -2.98 3.03
N GLY A 232 -16.40 -2.47 2.66
CA GLY A 232 -15.12 -3.17 2.81
C GLY A 232 -14.91 -4.36 1.88
N ARG A 233 -15.81 -4.61 0.91
CA ARG A 233 -15.64 -5.74 -0.02
C ARG A 233 -14.47 -5.49 -0.96
N LEU A 234 -13.60 -6.50 -1.13
CA LEU A 234 -12.44 -6.45 -2.02
C LEU A 234 -12.62 -7.39 -3.21
N TYR A 235 -12.24 -6.91 -4.41
CA TYR A 235 -12.22 -7.68 -5.66
C TYR A 235 -10.82 -7.61 -6.27
N THR A 236 -10.18 -8.76 -6.47
CA THR A 236 -8.83 -8.88 -7.00
C THR A 236 -8.79 -8.47 -8.48
N VAL A 237 -7.91 -7.54 -8.81
CA VAL A 237 -7.61 -7.14 -10.19
C VAL A 237 -6.53 -8.05 -10.77
N GLY A 238 -5.44 -8.25 -10.04
CA GLY A 238 -4.34 -9.11 -10.47
C GLY A 238 -3.09 -8.97 -9.61
N SER A 239 -2.11 -9.85 -9.85
CA SER A 239 -0.83 -9.81 -9.14
C SER A 239 0.04 -8.64 -9.60
N LEU A 240 0.70 -7.99 -8.64
CA LEU A 240 1.71 -6.97 -8.94
C LEU A 240 2.96 -7.56 -9.62
N GLY A 241 3.22 -8.86 -9.44
CA GLY A 241 4.42 -9.52 -9.96
C GLY A 241 5.72 -9.21 -9.21
N ILE A 242 5.63 -8.56 -8.05
CA ILE A 242 6.79 -8.14 -7.23
C ILE A 242 6.91 -8.91 -5.90
N GLY A 243 6.01 -9.86 -5.65
CA GLY A 243 5.95 -10.61 -4.40
C GLY A 243 5.25 -9.85 -3.27
N ARG A 244 5.48 -10.31 -2.04
CA ARG A 244 4.94 -9.70 -0.82
C ARG A 244 5.73 -8.46 -0.44
N PHE A 245 5.06 -7.49 0.16
CA PHE A 245 5.67 -6.28 0.69
C PHE A 245 5.01 -5.86 2.00
N ASP A 246 5.78 -5.21 2.87
CA ASP A 246 5.28 -4.76 4.17
C ASP A 246 4.60 -3.39 4.03
N HIS A 247 5.20 -2.44 3.31
CA HIS A 247 4.66 -1.09 3.14
C HIS A 247 4.49 -0.72 1.67
N ALA A 248 3.46 0.07 1.36
CA ALA A 248 3.30 0.72 0.07
C ALA A 248 2.68 2.12 0.18
N THR A 249 3.07 3.00 -0.75
CA THR A 249 2.28 4.17 -1.12
C THR A 249 1.46 3.82 -2.37
N LEU A 250 0.33 4.49 -2.60
CA LEU A 250 -0.40 4.38 -3.87
C LEU A 250 -1.01 5.74 -4.15
N ASP A 251 -0.84 6.25 -5.36
CA ASP A 251 -1.61 7.38 -5.85
C ASP A 251 -1.84 7.25 -7.37
N ILE A 252 -2.93 7.83 -7.84
CA ILE A 252 -3.46 7.74 -9.19
C ILE A 252 -3.74 9.16 -9.71
N SER A 253 -3.03 9.55 -10.77
CA SER A 253 -3.16 10.88 -11.36
C SER A 253 -4.60 11.19 -11.75
N ASP A 254 -5.09 12.36 -11.34
CA ASP A 254 -6.37 12.93 -11.74
C ASP A 254 -6.44 13.24 -13.25
N LEU A 255 -5.30 13.66 -13.80
CA LEU A 255 -5.18 14.01 -15.22
C LEU A 255 -5.04 12.79 -16.13
N SER A 256 -4.33 11.73 -15.73
CA SER A 256 -4.00 10.63 -16.65
C SER A 256 -4.55 9.26 -16.23
N ASN A 257 -5.01 9.11 -14.98
CA ASN A 257 -5.23 7.83 -14.30
C ASN A 257 -3.99 6.91 -14.34
N THR A 258 -2.79 7.47 -14.53
CA THR A 258 -1.56 6.73 -14.32
C THR A 258 -1.34 6.54 -12.83
N ALA A 259 -1.13 5.29 -12.42
CA ALA A 259 -0.93 4.93 -11.04
C ALA A 259 0.55 4.65 -10.75
N TYR A 260 1.03 5.12 -9.60
CA TYR A 260 2.36 4.86 -9.09
C TYR A 260 2.31 4.31 -7.67
N THR A 261 3.29 3.47 -7.33
CA THR A 261 3.46 2.94 -5.98
C THR A 261 4.92 2.90 -5.60
N GLY A 262 5.22 3.32 -4.38
CA GLY A 262 6.49 3.06 -3.72
C GLY A 262 6.33 1.91 -2.74
N VAL A 263 7.09 0.83 -2.89
CA VAL A 263 7.05 -0.31 -1.95
C VAL A 263 8.38 -0.51 -1.24
N HIS A 264 8.31 -1.00 -0.01
CA HIS A 264 9.47 -1.49 0.71
C HIS A 264 9.08 -2.54 1.76
N ASN A 265 10.09 -3.32 2.18
CA ASN A 265 9.96 -4.26 3.31
C ASN A 265 10.58 -3.63 4.56
N ALA A 266 10.17 -4.12 5.73
CA ALA A 266 10.76 -3.71 7.00
C ALA A 266 12.29 -3.87 6.95
N GLY A 267 13.00 -2.80 7.33
CA GLY A 267 14.47 -2.75 7.32
C GLY A 267 15.10 -2.46 5.96
N ALA A 268 14.32 -2.28 4.89
CA ALA A 268 14.84 -1.81 3.61
C ALA A 268 15.28 -0.34 3.72
N ALA A 269 16.46 -0.02 3.18
CA ALA A 269 17.00 1.34 3.23
C ALA A 269 16.33 2.31 2.25
N VAL A 270 15.70 1.82 1.19
CA VAL A 270 15.14 2.65 0.11
C VAL A 270 13.80 2.10 -0.37
N THR A 271 12.92 3.00 -0.81
CA THR A 271 11.67 2.66 -1.49
C THR A 271 11.91 2.33 -2.96
N ARG A 272 11.34 1.21 -3.42
CA ARG A 272 11.32 0.84 -4.84
C ARG A 272 10.07 1.42 -5.48
N TRP A 273 10.23 2.17 -6.56
CA TRP A 273 9.16 2.89 -7.24
C TRP A 273 8.70 2.15 -8.49
N TYR A 274 7.38 2.04 -8.66
CA TYR A 274 6.75 1.30 -9.75
C TYR A 274 5.62 2.11 -10.36
N ARG A 275 5.42 1.92 -11.67
CA ARG A 275 4.19 2.27 -12.37
C ARG A 275 3.25 1.06 -12.37
N LEU A 276 1.97 1.27 -12.08
CA LEU A 276 0.97 0.20 -12.06
C LEU A 276 0.06 0.26 -13.29
N ASP A 277 -0.29 -0.91 -13.80
CA ASP A 277 -1.39 -1.09 -14.73
C ASP A 277 -2.69 -1.38 -13.96
N LEU A 278 -3.61 -0.42 -13.93
CA LEU A 278 -4.88 -0.52 -13.19
C LEU A 278 -5.88 -1.53 -13.77
N ALA A 279 -5.66 -2.03 -14.99
CA ALA A 279 -6.49 -3.05 -15.61
C ALA A 279 -6.00 -4.47 -15.29
N THR A 280 -4.69 -4.66 -15.18
CA THR A 280 -4.08 -5.99 -14.98
C THR A 280 -3.49 -6.22 -13.59
N GLY A 281 -3.26 -5.15 -12.83
CA GLY A 281 -2.53 -5.16 -11.57
C GLY A 281 -1.01 -5.17 -11.72
N LYS A 282 -0.45 -5.32 -12.92
CA LYS A 282 0.99 -5.52 -13.09
C LYS A 282 1.80 -4.27 -12.71
N ALA A 283 2.84 -4.46 -11.89
CA ALA A 283 3.80 -3.42 -11.55
C ALA A 283 5.02 -3.44 -12.50
N SER A 284 5.46 -2.26 -12.92
CA SER A 284 6.67 -2.06 -13.73
C SER A 284 7.67 -1.20 -12.96
N PHE A 285 8.84 -1.76 -12.67
CA PHE A 285 9.89 -1.06 -11.92
C PHE A 285 10.40 0.16 -12.70
N VAL A 286 10.43 1.32 -12.04
CA VAL A 286 10.95 2.57 -12.58
C VAL A 286 12.35 2.82 -12.03
N GLY A 287 12.49 2.80 -10.70
CA GLY A 287 13.77 3.03 -10.04
C GLY A 287 13.65 3.00 -8.52
N ASN A 288 14.77 3.20 -7.82
CA ASN A 288 14.75 3.45 -6.38
C ASN A 288 14.55 4.94 -6.15
N VAL A 289 13.72 5.29 -5.16
CA VAL A 289 13.57 6.68 -4.73
C VAL A 289 14.90 7.17 -4.15
N GLY A 290 15.33 8.35 -4.59
CA GLY A 290 16.53 9.01 -4.07
C GLY A 290 16.35 9.49 -2.63
N GLY A 291 17.42 10.02 -2.03
CA GLY A 291 17.38 10.51 -0.64
C GLY A 291 17.68 9.46 0.43
N GLY A 292 17.91 8.19 0.05
CA GLY A 292 18.54 7.18 0.90
C GLY A 292 17.70 6.68 2.07
N GLU A 293 16.39 6.89 2.03
CA GLU A 293 15.45 6.48 3.08
C GLU A 293 14.17 5.92 2.46
N ALA A 294 13.44 5.14 3.26
CA ALA A 294 12.10 4.72 2.92
C ALA A 294 11.10 5.89 3.01
N LEU A 295 10.07 5.82 2.18
CA LEU A 295 8.92 6.71 2.21
C LEU A 295 7.87 6.21 3.20
N VAL A 296 7.16 7.15 3.81
CA VAL A 296 5.92 6.94 4.58
C VAL A 296 4.69 7.15 3.69
N GLY A 297 4.77 8.08 2.74
CA GLY A 297 3.68 8.42 1.84
C GLY A 297 4.19 9.16 0.62
N ALA A 298 3.43 9.10 -0.47
CA ALA A 298 3.71 9.79 -1.71
C ALA A 298 2.40 10.09 -2.43
N ALA A 299 2.28 11.31 -2.95
CA ALA A 299 1.13 11.80 -3.68
C ALA A 299 1.60 12.56 -4.93
N ILE A 300 0.82 12.48 -5.99
CA ILE A 300 0.98 13.15 -7.28
C ILE A 300 0.42 14.56 -7.12
N GLU A 301 1.22 15.55 -7.49
CA GLU A 301 0.78 16.94 -7.51
C GLU A 301 -0.31 17.14 -8.59
N PRO A 302 -1.47 17.72 -8.24
CA PRO A 302 -2.58 17.95 -9.18
C PRO A 302 -2.30 19.05 -10.21
#